data_AF-A0A1H4I2U6-F1
#
_entry.id   AF-A0A1H4I2U6-F1
#
_cell.length_a   1.000
_cell.length_b   1.000
_cell.length_c   1.000
_cell.angle_alpha   90.00
_cell.angle_beta   90.00
_cell.angle_gamma   90.00
#
_symmetry.space_group_name_H-M   'P 1'
#
loop_
_entity.id
_entity.type
_entity.pdbx_description
1 polymer ?
#
loop_
_entity_poly.entity_id
_entity_poly.type
_entity_poly.pdbx_seq_one_letter_code
_entity_poly.pdbx_strand_id
1 'polypeptide(L)'
;MKELPGRSAADSEHETSDSNNMDDALKPNTLEAELKKYLEESDILYKYVNHDSYPIVTADILKLDQSSRYATADVAVILQSYDYLKTTTGENQVDDARLRWWLNAKREDNIIDYLNIQKTGNSWTWDVYAIVRAKIVSILRYCHKYSQKDIKVMATGLSIKSSARMAPETIVSMVKSGEIHNIESFDALKNTIIAYVEYNEKRFETEITESVEFIGTEFRNLLEEHNELKERQVLLDESTKKSNEILARTLEMDLKLKEQQVKRILRLEATESWNSRGVFKNLLSSQSDKEAYIQKYVEEGMKEFAQTNQESAPSREIID
;
A
#
# COMPACT_ATOMS: atom_id res chain seq x y z
N MET A 1 31.05 -2.94 -106.35
CA MET A 1 32.13 -2.79 -105.36
C MET A 1 31.86 -3.78 -104.23
N LYS A 2 32.81 -4.71 -104.04
CA LYS A 2 33.20 -5.51 -102.84
C LYS A 2 32.07 -6.16 -102.01
N GLU A 3 31.90 -7.48 -102.07
CA GLU A 3 32.64 -8.56 -101.37
C GLU A 3 32.28 -8.71 -99.87
N LEU A 4 31.95 -9.96 -99.51
CA LEU A 4 31.60 -10.55 -98.19
C LEU A 4 32.84 -10.63 -97.24
N PRO A 5 32.86 -11.45 -96.16
CA PRO A 5 32.18 -11.34 -94.85
C PRO A 5 33.19 -11.46 -93.67
N GLY A 6 32.74 -11.29 -92.42
CA GLY A 6 33.57 -11.53 -91.23
C GLY A 6 32.88 -12.45 -90.20
N ARG A 7 33.35 -13.70 -90.14
CA ARG A 7 33.00 -14.74 -89.16
C ARG A 7 33.82 -14.59 -87.87
N SER A 8 33.17 -14.92 -86.74
CA SER A 8 33.61 -15.79 -85.63
C SER A 8 34.98 -15.56 -84.94
N ALA A 9 34.90 -15.36 -83.62
CA ALA A 9 35.76 -15.98 -82.60
C ALA A 9 34.94 -15.99 -81.29
N ALA A 10 34.39 -17.12 -80.88
CA ALA A 10 35.05 -18.23 -80.17
C ALA A 10 34.78 -18.09 -78.66
N ASP A 11 33.76 -18.82 -78.23
CA ASP A 11 33.66 -19.39 -76.90
C ASP A 11 34.96 -20.11 -76.55
N SER A 12 35.45 -19.91 -75.32
CA SER A 12 36.32 -20.86 -74.66
C SER A 12 35.89 -20.95 -73.20
N GLU A 13 35.13 -22.01 -72.94
CA GLU A 13 34.89 -22.57 -71.62
C GLU A 13 36.24 -22.82 -70.93
N HIS A 14 36.35 -22.36 -69.69
CA HIS A 14 37.21 -23.01 -68.72
C HIS A 14 36.38 -23.27 -67.48
N GLU A 15 35.95 -24.53 -67.35
CA GLU A 15 35.57 -25.13 -66.09
C GLU A 15 36.77 -25.06 -65.13
N THR A 16 36.56 -24.45 -63.98
CA THR A 16 37.13 -24.94 -62.72
C THR A 16 35.99 -25.02 -61.73
N SER A 17 35.55 -26.25 -61.50
CA SER A 17 34.78 -26.63 -60.33
C SER A 17 35.56 -26.24 -59.08
N ASP A 18 34.94 -25.45 -58.21
CA ASP A 18 35.14 -25.58 -56.78
C ASP A 18 33.79 -25.51 -56.09
N SER A 19 33.36 -26.69 -55.69
CA SER A 19 32.34 -26.95 -54.70
C SER A 19 32.65 -26.22 -53.39
N ASN A 20 31.75 -25.34 -52.99
CA ASN A 20 31.42 -24.99 -51.60
C ASN A 20 29.98 -24.46 -51.68
N ASN A 21 28.92 -25.26 -51.48
CA ASN A 21 28.53 -25.78 -50.17
C ASN A 21 29.04 -24.92 -49.01
N MET A 22 28.51 -23.70 -48.93
CA MET A 22 28.28 -23.08 -47.63
C MET A 22 26.79 -22.79 -47.52
N ASP A 23 26.19 -23.46 -46.55
CA ASP A 23 24.87 -23.21 -46.00
C ASP A 23 24.55 -21.72 -46.04
N ASP A 24 23.49 -21.38 -46.77
CA ASP A 24 22.87 -20.07 -46.73
C ASP A 24 22.08 -19.97 -45.41
N ALA A 25 22.85 -19.94 -44.31
CA ALA A 25 22.37 -19.57 -43.01
C ALA A 25 22.05 -18.07 -43.08
N LEU A 26 20.80 -17.78 -43.45
CA LEU A 26 20.11 -16.52 -43.20
C LEU A 26 20.61 -15.92 -41.90
N LYS A 27 21.39 -14.84 -41.99
CA LYS A 27 21.86 -14.12 -40.80
C LYS A 27 20.63 -13.67 -40.01
N PRO A 28 20.45 -14.12 -38.75
CA PRO A 28 19.22 -13.86 -37.99
C PRO A 28 18.93 -12.37 -37.74
N ASN A 29 19.92 -11.48 -37.95
CA ASN A 29 19.80 -10.05 -37.66
C ASN A 29 19.21 -9.19 -38.80
N THR A 30 19.16 -9.66 -40.06
CA THR A 30 18.59 -8.85 -41.15
C THR A 30 17.07 -8.93 -41.18
N LEU A 31 16.51 -10.11 -40.98
CA LEU A 31 15.06 -10.35 -41.01
C LEU A 31 14.33 -9.65 -39.86
N GLU A 32 14.91 -9.70 -38.65
CA GLU A 32 14.35 -9.03 -37.48
C GLU A 32 14.30 -7.51 -37.67
N ALA A 33 15.37 -6.93 -38.21
CA ALA A 33 15.46 -5.50 -38.49
C ALA A 33 14.46 -5.06 -39.58
N GLU A 34 14.29 -5.86 -40.64
CA GLU A 34 13.31 -5.61 -41.70
C GLU A 34 11.87 -5.67 -41.17
N LEU A 35 11.54 -6.67 -40.35
CA LEU A 35 10.20 -6.80 -39.76
C LEU A 35 9.90 -5.66 -38.79
N LYS A 36 10.84 -5.29 -37.92
CA LYS A 36 10.68 -4.14 -37.01
C LYS A 36 10.47 -2.84 -37.79
N LYS A 37 11.32 -2.59 -38.78
CA LYS A 37 11.21 -1.39 -39.63
C LYS A 37 9.88 -1.34 -40.37
N TYR A 38 9.44 -2.46 -40.95
CA TYR A 38 8.12 -2.53 -41.59
C TYR A 38 7.00 -2.18 -40.61
N LEU A 39 7.02 -2.73 -39.40
CA LEU A 39 5.98 -2.46 -38.41
C LEU A 39 6.01 -1.01 -37.91
N GLU A 40 7.20 -0.44 -37.69
CA GLU A 40 7.38 0.96 -37.32
C GLU A 40 6.81 1.92 -38.38
N GLU A 41 7.00 1.60 -39.66
CA GLU A 41 6.57 2.46 -40.77
C GLU A 41 5.12 2.23 -41.20
N SER A 42 4.59 1.01 -41.04
CA SER A 42 3.31 0.61 -41.64
C SER A 42 2.21 0.23 -40.66
N ASP A 43 2.56 -0.13 -39.42
CA ASP A 43 1.59 -0.63 -38.45
C ASP A 43 1.20 0.44 -37.43
N ILE A 44 -0.04 0.92 -37.56
CA ILE A 44 -0.56 2.01 -36.75
C ILE A 44 -0.63 1.70 -35.25
N LEU A 45 -0.73 0.41 -34.88
CA LEU A 45 -0.83 0.01 -33.49
C LEU A 45 0.53 -0.25 -32.83
N TYR A 46 1.59 -0.40 -33.63
CA TYR A 46 2.93 -0.73 -33.15
C TYR A 46 3.43 0.26 -32.10
N LYS A 47 3.21 1.56 -32.31
CA LYS A 47 3.62 2.65 -31.40
C LYS A 47 2.98 2.62 -30.00
N TYR A 48 1.89 1.88 -29.80
CA TYR A 48 1.19 1.82 -28.51
C TYR A 48 1.67 0.67 -27.60
N VAL A 49 2.69 -0.06 -28.03
CA VAL A 49 3.28 -1.17 -27.27
C VAL A 49 4.63 -0.75 -26.71
N ASN A 50 4.85 -0.97 -25.41
CA ASN A 50 6.18 -0.84 -24.83
C ASN A 50 7.04 -2.05 -25.24
N HIS A 51 7.89 -1.87 -26.24
CA HIS A 51 8.71 -2.94 -26.82
C HIS A 51 9.80 -3.49 -25.88
N ASP A 52 10.23 -2.70 -24.90
CA ASP A 52 11.20 -3.15 -23.90
C ASP A 52 10.58 -4.17 -22.94
N SER A 53 9.29 -3.98 -22.63
CA SER A 53 8.53 -4.85 -21.73
C SER A 53 7.87 -6.03 -22.47
N TYR A 54 7.48 -5.81 -23.73
CA TYR A 54 6.76 -6.78 -24.55
C TYR A 54 7.38 -6.88 -25.95
N PRO A 55 8.43 -7.72 -26.12
CA PRO A 55 9.09 -7.89 -27.40
C PRO A 55 8.10 -8.39 -28.46
N ILE A 56 7.88 -7.61 -29.52
CA ILE A 56 6.93 -7.93 -30.59
C ILE A 56 7.51 -8.97 -31.54
N VAL A 57 8.72 -8.74 -32.06
CA VAL A 57 9.42 -9.71 -32.91
C VAL A 57 10.31 -10.57 -32.02
N THR A 58 10.03 -11.86 -31.96
CA THR A 58 10.69 -12.83 -31.09
C THR A 58 11.18 -14.04 -31.88
N ALA A 59 12.09 -14.83 -31.29
CA ALA A 59 12.78 -15.92 -31.98
C ALA A 59 11.83 -17.00 -32.54
N ASP A 60 10.67 -17.21 -31.94
CA ASP A 60 9.61 -18.10 -32.43
C ASP A 60 8.94 -17.54 -33.70
N ILE A 61 8.68 -16.23 -33.77
CA ILE A 61 8.17 -15.57 -34.98
C ILE A 61 9.20 -15.61 -36.11
N LEU A 62 10.48 -15.41 -35.79
CA LEU A 62 11.57 -15.45 -36.79
C LEU A 62 11.79 -16.85 -37.38
N LYS A 63 11.33 -17.90 -36.72
CA LYS A 63 11.39 -19.29 -37.21
C LYS A 63 10.22 -19.65 -38.13
N LEU A 64 9.19 -18.79 -38.23
CA LEU A 64 8.06 -19.03 -39.11
C LEU A 64 8.48 -18.80 -40.56
N ASP A 65 8.05 -19.71 -41.44
CA ASP A 65 8.14 -19.50 -42.88
C ASP A 65 7.20 -18.36 -43.31
N GLN A 66 7.77 -17.33 -43.93
CA GLN A 66 7.08 -16.12 -44.38
C GLN A 66 6.15 -16.37 -45.57
N SER A 67 6.40 -17.42 -46.35
CA SER A 67 5.57 -17.79 -47.50
C SER A 67 4.38 -18.67 -47.11
N SER A 68 4.42 -19.26 -45.90
CA SER A 68 3.40 -20.15 -45.38
C SER A 68 2.18 -19.42 -44.81
N ARG A 69 1.06 -20.13 -44.78
CA ARG A 69 -0.20 -19.69 -44.17
C ARG A 69 -0.56 -20.61 -43.01
N TYR A 70 -0.83 -20.01 -41.85
CA TYR A 70 -1.07 -20.71 -40.58
C TYR A 70 -2.56 -20.72 -40.23
N ALA A 71 -3.03 -21.77 -39.56
CA ALA A 71 -4.41 -21.84 -39.06
C ALA A 71 -4.55 -21.07 -37.74
N THR A 72 -5.76 -20.61 -37.41
CA THR A 72 -6.02 -19.89 -36.14
C THR A 72 -5.59 -20.66 -34.89
N ALA A 73 -5.71 -21.99 -34.91
CA ALA A 73 -5.26 -22.84 -33.82
C ALA A 73 -3.73 -22.78 -33.63
N ASP A 74 -2.95 -22.76 -34.70
CA ASP A 74 -1.49 -22.65 -34.65
C ASP A 74 -1.08 -21.27 -34.10
N VAL A 75 -1.78 -20.21 -34.53
CA VAL A 75 -1.57 -18.85 -34.02
C VAL A 75 -1.86 -18.77 -32.52
N ALA A 76 -2.92 -19.44 -32.04
CA ALA A 76 -3.22 -19.50 -30.62
C ALA A 76 -2.07 -20.16 -29.84
N VAL A 77 -1.51 -21.27 -30.33
CA VAL A 77 -0.37 -21.95 -29.69
C VAL A 77 0.85 -21.03 -29.62
N ILE A 78 1.16 -20.29 -30.69
CA ILE A 78 2.26 -19.32 -30.70
C ILE A 78 2.03 -18.25 -29.62
N LEU A 79 0.83 -17.66 -29.56
CA LEU A 79 0.52 -16.61 -28.59
C LEU A 79 0.49 -17.11 -27.14
N GLN A 80 0.13 -18.37 -26.91
CA GLN A 80 0.15 -19.00 -25.58
C GLN A 80 1.55 -19.22 -25.02
N SER A 81 2.59 -19.17 -25.86
CA SER A 81 3.97 -19.33 -25.43
C SER A 81 4.49 -18.13 -24.63
N TYR A 82 3.83 -16.96 -24.71
CA TYR A 82 4.27 -15.74 -24.04
C TYR A 82 3.71 -15.63 -22.63
N ASP A 83 4.58 -15.67 -21.62
CA ASP A 83 4.18 -15.64 -20.20
C ASP A 83 3.43 -14.37 -19.81
N TYR A 84 3.75 -13.22 -20.40
CA TYR A 84 3.06 -11.96 -20.12
C TYR A 84 1.62 -11.90 -20.65
N LEU A 85 1.19 -12.89 -21.46
CA LEU A 85 -0.20 -13.06 -21.89
C LEU A 85 -0.97 -14.06 -21.03
N LYS A 86 -0.37 -14.58 -19.95
CA LYS A 86 -1.05 -15.43 -18.97
C LYS A 86 -1.70 -14.59 -17.87
N THR A 87 -2.73 -15.11 -17.24
CA THR A 87 -3.31 -14.50 -16.02
C THR A 87 -2.34 -14.59 -14.86
N THR A 88 -2.63 -13.88 -13.76
CA THR A 88 -1.90 -14.04 -12.49
C THR A 88 -1.95 -15.46 -11.93
N THR A 89 -2.94 -16.26 -12.35
CA THR A 89 -3.08 -17.69 -12.02
C THR A 89 -2.37 -18.63 -13.00
N GLY A 90 -1.74 -18.08 -14.06
CA GLY A 90 -1.02 -18.85 -15.07
C GLY A 90 -1.88 -19.39 -16.22
N GLU A 91 -3.17 -19.02 -16.28
CA GLU A 91 -4.08 -19.43 -17.36
C GLU A 91 -3.85 -18.63 -18.64
N ASN A 92 -3.97 -19.29 -19.78
CA ASN A 92 -3.81 -18.66 -21.09
C ASN A 92 -4.97 -17.69 -21.38
N GLN A 93 -4.69 -16.41 -21.58
CA GLN A 93 -5.74 -15.42 -21.90
C GLN A 93 -6.13 -15.41 -23.39
N VAL A 94 -5.29 -16.01 -24.25
CA VAL A 94 -5.50 -16.16 -25.69
C VAL A 94 -5.65 -17.64 -26.03
N ASP A 95 -6.77 -18.02 -26.63
CA ASP A 95 -7.02 -19.36 -27.15
C ASP A 95 -7.68 -19.29 -28.54
N ASP A 96 -7.83 -20.44 -29.20
CA ASP A 96 -8.43 -20.52 -30.54
C ASP A 96 -9.85 -19.93 -30.57
N ALA A 97 -10.65 -20.17 -29.52
CA ALA A 97 -12.00 -19.64 -29.40
C ALA A 97 -12.00 -18.10 -29.33
N ARG A 98 -11.07 -17.52 -28.59
CA ARG A 98 -10.91 -16.07 -28.43
C ARG A 98 -10.42 -15.42 -29.71
N LEU A 99 -9.46 -16.03 -30.41
CA LEU A 99 -9.04 -15.54 -31.72
C LEU A 99 -10.21 -15.61 -32.72
N ARG A 100 -10.96 -16.72 -32.78
CA ARG A 100 -12.17 -16.80 -33.62
C ARG A 100 -13.22 -15.75 -33.26
N TRP A 101 -13.32 -15.38 -31.98
CA TRP A 101 -14.18 -14.32 -31.52
C TRP A 101 -13.75 -12.94 -32.07
N TRP A 102 -12.46 -12.66 -32.19
CA TRP A 102 -11.92 -11.45 -32.86
C TRP A 102 -12.29 -11.39 -34.34
N LEU A 103 -12.41 -12.57 -34.97
CA LEU A 103 -12.67 -12.73 -36.40
C LEU A 103 -14.15 -12.92 -36.74
N ASN A 104 -15.06 -12.69 -35.79
CA ASN A 104 -16.47 -12.82 -36.05
C ASN A 104 -17.01 -11.58 -36.77
N ALA A 105 -17.17 -11.69 -38.10
CA ALA A 105 -17.66 -10.61 -38.96
C ALA A 105 -19.03 -10.04 -38.57
N LYS A 106 -19.86 -10.79 -37.81
CA LYS A 106 -21.15 -10.30 -37.31
C LYS A 106 -21.01 -9.28 -36.17
N ARG A 107 -19.82 -9.13 -35.59
CA ARG A 107 -19.56 -8.20 -34.49
C ARG A 107 -19.08 -6.86 -35.02
N GLU A 108 -19.58 -5.78 -34.45
CA GLU A 108 -19.15 -4.41 -34.79
C GLU A 108 -17.70 -4.14 -34.40
N ASP A 109 -17.19 -4.78 -33.35
CA ASP A 109 -15.83 -4.63 -32.84
C ASP A 109 -14.83 -5.62 -33.45
N ASN A 110 -15.19 -6.40 -34.48
CA ASN A 110 -14.25 -7.32 -35.13
C ASN A 110 -13.02 -6.58 -35.72
N ILE A 111 -11.87 -7.26 -35.73
CA ILE A 111 -10.57 -6.68 -36.16
C ILE A 111 -10.00 -7.38 -37.40
N ILE A 112 -10.86 -8.02 -38.21
CA ILE A 112 -10.46 -8.77 -39.40
C ILE A 112 -9.64 -7.91 -40.37
N ASP A 113 -10.14 -6.70 -40.65
CA ASP A 113 -9.54 -5.77 -41.61
C ASP A 113 -8.14 -5.34 -41.16
N TYR A 114 -7.97 -5.06 -39.87
CA TYR A 114 -6.67 -4.68 -39.31
C TYR A 114 -5.66 -5.83 -39.38
N LEU A 115 -6.08 -7.05 -39.05
CA LEU A 115 -5.21 -8.22 -39.07
C LEU A 115 -4.80 -8.60 -40.51
N ASN A 116 -5.51 -8.10 -41.53
CA ASN A 116 -5.27 -8.38 -42.95
C ASN A 116 -5.21 -9.89 -43.26
N ILE A 117 -6.11 -10.65 -42.65
CA ILE A 117 -6.19 -12.10 -42.79
C ILE A 117 -7.08 -12.49 -43.96
N GLN A 118 -6.85 -13.69 -44.51
CA GLN A 118 -7.62 -14.21 -45.63
C GLN A 118 -8.48 -15.39 -45.19
N LYS A 119 -9.59 -15.60 -45.90
CA LYS A 119 -10.46 -16.74 -45.69
C LYS A 119 -10.19 -17.80 -46.75
N THR A 120 -9.81 -18.99 -46.32
CA THR A 120 -9.62 -20.16 -47.18
C THR A 120 -10.73 -21.17 -46.87
N GLY A 121 -11.78 -21.17 -47.70
CA GLY A 121 -13.00 -21.94 -47.44
C GLY A 121 -13.76 -21.42 -46.22
N ASN A 122 -13.91 -22.26 -45.19
CA ASN A 122 -14.58 -21.91 -43.93
C ASN A 122 -13.63 -21.45 -42.82
N SER A 123 -12.32 -21.46 -43.06
CA SER A 123 -11.30 -21.15 -42.06
C SER A 123 -10.54 -19.88 -42.41
N TRP A 124 -10.04 -19.21 -41.38
CA TRP A 124 -9.15 -18.07 -41.50
C TRP A 124 -7.70 -18.53 -41.55
N THR A 125 -6.92 -17.94 -42.45
CA THR A 125 -5.51 -18.22 -42.64
C THR A 125 -4.68 -16.96 -42.39
N TRP A 126 -3.56 -17.15 -41.69
CA TRP A 126 -2.72 -16.08 -41.17
C TRP A 126 -1.35 -16.13 -41.81
N ASP A 127 -0.80 -14.99 -42.25
CA ASP A 127 0.64 -14.89 -42.51
C ASP A 127 1.38 -14.41 -41.25
N VAL A 128 2.71 -14.38 -41.35
CA VAL A 128 3.60 -13.95 -40.26
C VAL A 128 3.27 -12.52 -39.80
N TYR A 129 2.92 -11.62 -40.71
CA TYR A 129 2.53 -10.24 -40.36
C TYR A 129 1.22 -10.21 -39.56
N ALA A 130 0.22 -10.99 -39.97
CA ALA A 130 -1.04 -11.11 -39.25
C ALA A 130 -0.86 -11.72 -37.85
N ILE A 131 0.08 -12.67 -37.69
CA ILE A 131 0.46 -13.23 -36.38
C ILE A 131 1.08 -12.15 -35.49
N VAL A 132 1.99 -11.34 -36.04
CA VAL A 132 2.61 -10.23 -35.31
C VAL A 132 1.55 -9.20 -34.91
N ARG A 133 0.61 -8.86 -35.80
CA ARG A 133 -0.52 -7.98 -35.48
C ARG A 133 -1.44 -8.56 -34.41
N ALA A 134 -1.69 -9.87 -34.43
CA ALA A 134 -2.44 -10.55 -33.37
C ALA A 134 -1.72 -10.48 -32.02
N LYS A 135 -0.38 -10.54 -32.02
CA LYS A 135 0.44 -10.34 -30.83
C LYS A 135 0.34 -8.92 -30.29
N ILE A 136 0.41 -7.90 -31.16
CA ILE A 136 0.18 -6.50 -30.79
C ILE A 136 -1.20 -6.33 -30.13
N VAL A 137 -2.25 -6.85 -30.76
CA VAL A 137 -3.62 -6.80 -30.21
C VAL A 137 -3.70 -7.50 -28.85
N SER A 138 -3.05 -8.65 -28.71
CA SER A 138 -2.99 -9.39 -27.44
C SER A 138 -2.35 -8.55 -26.33
N ILE A 139 -1.22 -7.91 -26.60
CA ILE A 139 -0.54 -7.04 -25.63
C ILE A 139 -1.45 -5.87 -25.23
N LEU A 140 -2.03 -5.17 -26.20
CA LEU A 140 -2.94 -4.06 -25.94
C LEU A 140 -4.15 -4.48 -25.11
N ARG A 141 -4.73 -5.64 -25.40
CA ARG A 141 -5.92 -6.14 -24.70
C ARG A 141 -5.63 -6.64 -23.29
N TYR A 142 -4.56 -7.41 -23.11
CA TYR A 142 -4.34 -8.16 -21.87
C TYR A 142 -3.33 -7.52 -20.95
N CYS A 143 -2.30 -6.87 -21.49
CA CYS A 143 -1.31 -6.13 -20.71
C CYS A 143 -1.79 -4.71 -20.45
N HIS A 144 -2.27 -4.00 -21.48
CA HIS A 144 -2.68 -2.59 -21.37
C HIS A 144 -4.20 -2.39 -21.12
N LYS A 145 -4.97 -3.48 -21.08
CA LYS A 145 -6.42 -3.49 -20.76
C LYS A 145 -7.31 -2.67 -21.71
N TYR A 146 -6.87 -2.43 -22.95
CA TYR A 146 -7.73 -1.84 -23.96
C TYR A 146 -8.89 -2.77 -24.33
N SER A 147 -10.08 -2.22 -24.52
CA SER A 147 -11.19 -3.00 -25.07
C SER A 147 -10.94 -3.29 -26.55
N GLN A 148 -11.52 -4.36 -27.08
CA GLN A 148 -11.40 -4.66 -28.51
C GLN A 148 -11.99 -3.55 -29.38
N LYS A 149 -13.01 -2.85 -28.88
CA LYS A 149 -13.61 -1.70 -29.55
C LYS A 149 -12.61 -0.56 -29.67
N ASP A 150 -11.87 -0.25 -28.61
CA ASP A 150 -10.84 0.79 -28.62
C ASP A 150 -9.71 0.42 -29.57
N ILE A 151 -9.27 -0.85 -29.53
CA ILE A 151 -8.26 -1.38 -30.46
C ILE A 151 -8.71 -1.22 -31.91
N LYS A 152 -9.98 -1.53 -32.23
CA LYS A 152 -10.52 -1.34 -33.58
C LYS A 152 -10.52 0.12 -34.01
N VAL A 153 -10.91 1.04 -33.13
CA VAL A 153 -10.90 2.48 -33.41
C VAL A 153 -9.47 2.96 -33.68
N MET A 154 -8.51 2.57 -32.82
CA MET A 154 -7.10 2.88 -33.00
C MET A 154 -6.53 2.31 -34.31
N ALA A 155 -6.93 1.09 -34.68
CA ALA A 155 -6.46 0.41 -35.88
C ALA A 155 -7.00 0.99 -37.19
N THR A 156 -8.24 1.45 -37.19
CA THR A 156 -8.92 1.86 -38.43
C THR A 156 -8.89 3.37 -38.65
N GLY A 157 -8.57 4.18 -37.64
CA GLY A 157 -8.65 5.65 -37.69
C GLY A 157 -10.08 6.18 -37.91
N LEU A 158 -11.03 5.28 -38.18
CA LEU A 158 -12.45 5.55 -38.17
C LEU A 158 -12.81 5.77 -36.72
N SER A 159 -12.93 7.05 -36.38
CA SER A 159 -13.95 7.50 -35.45
C SER A 159 -15.29 7.00 -36.01
N ILE A 160 -15.59 5.71 -35.80
CA ILE A 160 -16.95 5.31 -35.47
C ILE A 160 -17.33 6.37 -34.46
N LYS A 161 -18.41 7.12 -34.72
CA LYS A 161 -19.05 7.99 -33.73
C LYS A 161 -19.42 7.10 -32.54
N SER A 162 -18.41 6.71 -31.81
CA SER A 162 -18.45 5.90 -30.65
C SER A 162 -18.64 6.96 -29.60
N SER A 163 -19.92 7.28 -29.41
CA SER A 163 -20.46 7.76 -28.16
C SER A 163 -20.16 6.81 -26.97
N ALA A 164 -19.29 5.81 -27.12
CA ALA A 164 -18.71 5.14 -25.98
C ALA A 164 -17.80 6.13 -25.26
N ARG A 165 -18.34 6.68 -24.17
CA ARG A 165 -17.55 7.26 -23.09
C ARG A 165 -16.35 6.35 -22.83
N MET A 166 -15.14 6.89 -22.98
CA MET A 166 -13.94 6.23 -22.48
C MET A 166 -14.14 5.95 -20.99
N ALA A 167 -13.78 4.75 -20.55
CA ALA A 167 -13.91 4.39 -19.15
C ALA A 167 -13.01 5.31 -18.30
N PRO A 168 -13.44 5.74 -17.10
CA PRO A 168 -12.66 6.65 -16.26
C PRO A 168 -11.24 6.16 -15.96
N GLU A 169 -11.05 4.86 -15.83
CA GLU A 169 -9.74 4.24 -15.56
C GLU A 169 -8.79 4.40 -16.75
N THR A 170 -9.31 4.30 -17.97
CA THR A 170 -8.57 4.52 -19.21
C THR A 170 -8.14 5.98 -19.33
N ILE A 171 -9.04 6.91 -18.98
CA ILE A 171 -8.76 8.35 -18.97
C ILE A 171 -7.63 8.68 -17.99
N VAL A 172 -7.68 8.13 -16.77
CA VAL A 172 -6.62 8.31 -15.76
C VAL A 172 -5.29 7.73 -16.25
N SER A 173 -5.31 6.56 -16.88
CA SER A 173 -4.11 5.94 -17.45
C SER A 173 -3.48 6.83 -18.52
N MET A 174 -4.28 7.34 -19.47
CA MET A 174 -3.82 8.21 -20.56
C MET A 174 -3.25 9.54 -20.07
N VAL A 175 -3.79 10.10 -18.97
CA VAL A 175 -3.23 11.31 -18.35
C VAL A 175 -1.89 11.00 -17.69
N LYS A 176 -1.78 9.88 -16.96
CA LYS A 176 -0.55 9.48 -16.25
C LYS A 176 0.58 9.06 -17.18
N SER A 177 0.26 8.35 -18.26
CA SER A 177 1.23 7.97 -19.30
C SER A 177 1.62 9.14 -20.20
N GLY A 178 0.93 10.28 -20.08
CA GLY A 178 1.11 11.44 -20.94
C GLY A 178 0.45 11.29 -22.31
N GLU A 179 -0.15 10.15 -22.65
CA GLU A 179 -0.73 9.82 -23.97
C GLU A 179 -2.00 10.60 -24.33
N ILE A 180 -2.53 11.43 -23.43
CA ILE A 180 -3.70 12.28 -23.68
C ILE A 180 -3.52 13.24 -24.87
N HIS A 181 -2.27 13.57 -25.25
CA HIS A 181 -1.96 14.39 -26.42
C HIS A 181 -2.26 13.71 -27.77
N ASN A 182 -2.48 12.39 -27.78
CA ASN A 182 -2.82 11.64 -28.99
C ASN A 182 -4.30 11.76 -29.40
N ILE A 183 -5.12 12.44 -28.60
CA ILE A 183 -6.52 12.71 -28.95
C ILE A 183 -6.57 13.89 -29.93
N GLU A 184 -6.77 13.59 -31.21
CA GLU A 184 -6.76 14.59 -32.30
C GLU A 184 -7.99 15.53 -32.27
N SER A 185 -9.12 15.09 -31.69
CA SER A 185 -10.34 15.90 -31.61
C SER A 185 -10.36 16.76 -30.36
N PHE A 186 -10.47 18.08 -30.55
CA PHE A 186 -10.57 19.05 -29.46
C PHE A 186 -11.75 18.78 -28.53
N ASP A 187 -12.92 18.44 -29.07
CA ASP A 187 -14.11 18.14 -28.25
C ASP A 187 -13.93 16.85 -27.44
N ALA A 188 -13.27 15.84 -28.03
CA ALA A 188 -12.95 14.61 -27.32
C ALA A 188 -11.91 14.86 -26.21
N LEU A 189 -10.88 15.66 -26.49
CA LEU A 189 -9.86 16.05 -25.51
C LEU A 189 -10.48 16.83 -24.35
N LYS A 190 -11.31 17.83 -24.65
CA LYS A 190 -12.05 18.62 -23.66
C LYS A 190 -12.92 17.73 -22.78
N ASN A 191 -13.72 16.84 -23.37
CA ASN A 191 -14.59 15.93 -22.61
C ASN A 191 -13.79 14.93 -21.77
N THR A 192 -12.63 14.49 -22.25
CA THR A 192 -11.72 13.58 -21.53
C THR A 192 -11.10 14.27 -20.33
N ILE A 193 -10.66 15.53 -20.48
CA ILE A 193 -10.13 16.35 -19.38
C ILE A 193 -11.23 16.63 -18.35
N ILE A 194 -12.45 16.99 -18.77
CA ILE A 194 -13.57 17.20 -17.85
C ILE A 194 -13.87 15.93 -17.07
N ALA A 195 -13.97 14.77 -17.74
CA ALA A 195 -14.21 13.50 -17.09
C ALA A 195 -13.06 13.09 -16.14
N TYR A 196 -11.80 13.43 -16.46
CA TYR A 196 -10.67 13.24 -15.55
C TYR A 196 -10.79 14.09 -14.29
N VAL A 197 -11.19 15.36 -14.43
CA VAL A 197 -11.42 16.26 -13.30
C VAL A 197 -12.56 15.76 -12.43
N GLU A 198 -13.71 15.42 -13.01
CA GLU A 198 -14.87 14.88 -12.29
C GLU A 198 -14.56 13.56 -11.57
N TYR A 199 -13.76 12.69 -12.18
CA TYR A 199 -13.32 11.44 -11.55
C TYR A 199 -12.43 11.70 -10.34
N ASN A 200 -11.46 12.62 -10.46
CA ASN A 200 -10.59 12.97 -9.33
C ASN A 200 -11.35 13.72 -8.24
N GLU A 201 -12.29 14.61 -8.60
CA GLU A 201 -13.14 15.32 -7.63
C GLU A 201 -13.94 14.32 -6.79
N LYS A 202 -14.63 13.36 -7.42
CA LYS A 202 -15.34 12.29 -6.69
C LYS A 202 -14.42 11.40 -5.86
N ARG A 203 -13.24 11.08 -6.40
CA ARG A 203 -12.24 10.29 -5.69
C ARG A 203 -11.74 11.03 -4.45
N PHE A 204 -11.41 12.31 -4.57
CA PHE A 204 -10.99 13.15 -3.45
C PHE A 204 -12.13 13.34 -2.45
N GLU A 205 -13.36 13.56 -2.89
CA GLU A 205 -14.52 13.62 -2.00
C GLU A 205 -14.65 12.32 -1.20
N THR A 206 -14.57 11.16 -1.87
CA THR A 206 -14.67 9.86 -1.21
C THR A 206 -13.51 9.62 -0.24
N GLU A 207 -12.26 9.85 -0.66
CA GLU A 207 -11.07 9.69 0.18
C GLU A 207 -11.08 10.65 1.39
N ILE A 208 -11.56 11.89 1.21
CA ILE A 208 -11.72 12.85 2.31
C ILE A 208 -12.84 12.39 3.25
N THR A 209 -13.99 11.96 2.74
CA THR A 209 -15.09 11.46 3.58
C THR A 209 -14.65 10.24 4.39
N GLU A 210 -14.03 9.25 3.76
CA GLU A 210 -13.50 8.07 4.46
C GLU A 210 -12.44 8.44 5.51
N SER A 211 -11.55 9.39 5.18
CA SER A 211 -10.53 9.88 6.13
C SER A 211 -11.16 10.63 7.30
N VAL A 212 -12.19 11.44 7.07
CA VAL A 212 -12.92 12.16 8.12
C VAL A 212 -13.70 11.19 9.00
N GLU A 213 -14.33 10.16 8.42
CA GLU A 213 -14.99 9.10 9.17
C GLU A 213 -13.99 8.33 10.04
N PHE A 214 -12.84 7.96 9.48
CA PHE A 214 -11.76 7.29 10.22
C PHE A 214 -11.23 8.14 11.38
N ILE A 215 -10.90 9.41 11.14
CA ILE A 215 -10.47 10.34 12.19
C ILE A 215 -11.58 10.51 13.23
N GLY A 216 -12.84 10.60 12.80
CA GLY A 216 -13.99 10.71 13.68
C GLY A 216 -14.23 9.47 14.55
N THR A 217 -13.92 8.26 14.06
CA THR A 217 -13.95 7.04 14.87
C THR A 217 -12.79 6.99 15.86
N GLU A 218 -11.57 7.29 15.43
CA GLU A 218 -10.39 7.31 16.31
C GLU A 218 -10.55 8.36 17.44
N PHE A 219 -11.09 9.55 17.11
CA PHE A 219 -11.36 10.58 18.10
C PHE A 219 -12.42 10.15 19.13
N ARG A 220 -13.46 9.42 18.70
CA ARG A 220 -14.47 8.88 19.63
C ARG A 220 -13.87 7.84 20.56
N ASN A 221 -13.07 6.91 20.04
CA ASN A 221 -12.38 5.91 20.85
C ASN A 221 -11.48 6.57 21.90
N LEU A 222 -10.73 7.61 21.50
CA LEU A 222 -9.85 8.35 22.40
C LEU A 222 -10.63 9.13 23.46
N LEU A 223 -11.80 9.68 23.12
CA LEU A 223 -12.68 10.35 24.07
C LEU A 223 -13.28 9.37 25.09
N GLU A 224 -13.67 8.17 24.65
CA GLU A 224 -14.14 7.09 25.53
C GLU A 224 -13.05 6.63 26.49
N GLU A 225 -11.83 6.36 25.98
CA GLU A 225 -10.67 6.00 26.81
C GLU A 225 -10.33 7.11 27.82
N HIS A 226 -10.35 8.38 27.39
CA HIS A 226 -10.12 9.50 28.29
C HIS A 226 -11.20 9.60 29.38
N ASN A 227 -12.46 9.35 29.06
CA ASN A 227 -13.53 9.34 30.04
C ASN A 227 -13.37 8.19 31.04
N GLU A 228 -13.01 6.99 30.58
CA GLU A 228 -12.71 5.85 31.46
C GLU A 228 -11.52 6.15 32.39
N LEU A 229 -10.45 6.75 31.86
CA LEU A 229 -9.29 7.16 32.67
C LEU A 229 -9.68 8.21 33.70
N LYS A 230 -10.51 9.19 33.33
CA LYS A 230 -11.01 10.22 34.25
C LYS A 230 -11.85 9.61 35.37
N GLU A 231 -12.72 8.66 35.06
CA GLU A 231 -13.49 7.94 36.09
C GLU A 231 -12.59 7.13 37.02
N ARG A 232 -11.57 6.44 36.48
CA ARG A 232 -10.57 5.74 37.30
C ARG A 232 -9.78 6.69 38.19
N GLN A 233 -9.45 7.88 37.69
CA GLN A 233 -8.72 8.88 38.47
C GLN A 233 -9.57 9.38 39.64
N VAL A 234 -10.87 9.65 39.43
CA VAL A 234 -11.79 10.01 40.53
C VAL A 234 -11.82 8.92 41.60
N LEU A 235 -11.90 7.64 41.22
CA LEU A 235 -11.88 6.52 42.17
C LEU A 235 -10.55 6.42 42.94
N LEU A 236 -9.43 6.66 42.27
CA LEU A 236 -8.10 6.71 42.90
C LEU A 236 -7.99 7.86 43.89
N ASP A 237 -8.48 9.04 43.53
CA ASP A 237 -8.46 10.22 44.40
C ASP A 237 -9.32 9.99 45.66
N GLU A 238 -10.51 9.41 45.50
CA GLU A 238 -11.37 9.02 46.63
C GLU A 238 -10.69 7.98 47.53
N SER A 239 -10.04 6.98 46.94
CA SER A 239 -9.29 5.95 47.67
C SER A 239 -8.12 6.55 48.45
N THR A 240 -7.35 7.44 47.80
CA THR A 240 -6.19 8.12 48.39
C THR A 240 -6.63 9.02 49.54
N LYS A 241 -7.74 9.75 49.37
CA LYS A 241 -8.33 10.56 50.44
C LYS A 241 -8.76 9.71 51.63
N LYS A 242 -9.44 8.58 51.41
CA LYS A 242 -9.81 7.64 52.48
C LYS A 242 -8.58 7.07 53.18
N SER A 243 -7.53 6.73 52.44
CA SER A 243 -6.27 6.23 53.00
C SER A 243 -5.60 7.28 53.89
N ASN A 244 -5.53 8.54 53.42
CA ASN A 244 -4.99 9.66 54.20
C ASN A 244 -5.82 9.95 55.46
N GLU A 245 -7.15 9.86 55.38
CA GLU A 245 -8.03 10.01 56.55
C GLU A 245 -7.81 8.90 57.58
N ILE A 246 -7.62 7.64 57.14
CA ILE A 246 -7.31 6.52 58.03
C ILE A 246 -5.93 6.72 58.66
N LEU A 247 -4.92 7.08 57.87
CA LEU A 247 -3.57 7.34 58.36
C LEU A 247 -3.57 8.46 59.42
N ALA A 248 -4.29 9.56 59.16
CA ALA A 248 -4.43 10.67 60.11
C ALA A 248 -5.08 10.21 61.43
N ARG A 249 -6.15 9.40 61.37
CA ARG A 249 -6.81 8.84 62.56
C ARG A 249 -5.90 7.89 63.33
N THR A 250 -5.14 7.05 62.64
CA THR A 250 -4.19 6.13 63.27
C THR A 250 -3.07 6.89 63.96
N LEU A 251 -2.48 7.90 63.30
CA LEU A 251 -1.46 8.75 63.90
C LEU A 251 -1.97 9.50 65.13
N GLU A 252 -3.20 10.02 65.09
CA GLU A 252 -3.83 10.68 66.25
C GLU A 252 -4.04 9.70 67.41
N MET A 253 -4.49 8.48 67.12
CA MET A 253 -4.68 7.43 68.12
C MET A 253 -3.36 7.01 68.75
N ASP A 254 -2.31 6.82 67.95
CA ASP A 254 -0.97 6.49 68.41
C ASP A 254 -0.38 7.59 69.29
N LEU A 255 -0.60 8.86 68.92
CA LEU A 255 -0.17 10.01 69.73
C LEU A 255 -0.87 10.02 71.09
N LYS A 256 -2.20 9.83 71.11
CA LYS A 256 -2.98 9.70 72.36
C LYS A 256 -2.50 8.53 73.22
N LEU A 257 -2.15 7.41 72.61
CA LEU A 257 -1.67 6.22 73.31
C LEU A 257 -0.27 6.49 73.91
N LYS A 258 0.63 7.12 73.16
CA LYS A 258 1.93 7.59 73.66
C LYS A 258 1.78 8.57 74.82
N GLU A 259 0.89 9.56 74.72
CA GLU A 259 0.60 10.49 75.82
C GLU A 259 0.17 9.75 77.09
N GLN A 260 -0.71 8.75 76.96
CA GLN A 260 -1.13 7.95 78.11
C GLN A 260 0.01 7.13 78.71
N GLN A 261 0.86 6.54 77.87
CA GLN A 261 2.05 5.79 78.32
C GLN A 261 3.02 6.70 79.08
N VAL A 262 3.34 7.88 78.52
CA VAL A 262 4.22 8.87 79.15
C VAL A 262 3.64 9.34 80.49
N LYS A 263 2.34 9.66 80.57
CA LYS A 263 1.68 9.99 81.84
C LYS A 263 1.81 8.89 82.90
N ARG A 264 1.69 7.62 82.49
CA ARG A 264 1.85 6.48 83.41
C ARG A 264 3.29 6.37 83.91
N ILE A 265 4.26 6.50 83.01
CA ILE A 265 5.70 6.46 83.36
C ILE A 265 6.04 7.59 84.33
N LEU A 266 5.67 8.83 83.99
CA LEU A 266 5.91 10.01 84.85
C LEU A 266 5.27 9.86 86.24
N ARG A 267 4.08 9.26 86.33
CA ARG A 267 3.46 8.96 87.64
C ARG A 267 4.25 7.94 88.45
N LEU A 268 4.78 6.91 87.81
CA LEU A 268 5.60 5.90 88.48
C LEU A 268 6.91 6.52 88.98
N GLU A 269 7.59 7.28 88.12
CA GLU A 269 8.82 8.01 88.48
C GLU A 269 8.58 9.01 89.62
N ALA A 270 7.48 9.77 89.56
CA ALA A 270 7.11 10.70 90.64
C ALA A 270 6.85 9.96 91.96
N THR A 271 6.25 8.77 91.89
CA THR A 271 5.99 7.93 93.08
C THR A 271 7.30 7.39 93.65
N GLU A 272 8.23 6.95 92.81
CA GLU A 272 9.56 6.50 93.22
C GLU A 272 10.42 7.64 93.79
N SER A 273 10.39 8.80 93.13
CA SER A 273 10.99 10.05 93.60
C SER A 273 10.44 10.48 94.96
N TRP A 274 9.13 10.34 95.17
CA TRP A 274 8.51 10.60 96.48
C TRP A 274 8.98 9.60 97.55
N ASN A 275 8.99 8.31 97.22
CA ASN A 275 9.40 7.27 98.16
C ASN A 275 10.88 7.40 98.57
N SER A 276 11.74 7.91 97.69
CA SER A 276 13.17 8.14 97.94
C SER A 276 13.49 9.41 98.75
N ARG A 277 12.52 10.30 99.04
CA ARG A 277 12.69 11.51 99.87
C ARG A 277 12.96 11.25 101.36
N GLY A 278 12.96 9.99 101.77
CA GLY A 278 13.29 9.55 103.12
C GLY A 278 12.05 9.41 104.03
N VAL A 279 12.08 8.37 104.88
CA VAL A 279 10.95 7.91 105.70
C VAL A 279 10.37 9.00 106.60
N PHE A 280 11.21 9.88 107.16
CA PHE A 280 10.77 10.96 108.07
C PHE A 280 9.96 12.07 107.39
N LYS A 281 10.29 12.45 106.16
CA LYS A 281 9.53 13.47 105.41
C LYS A 281 8.19 12.92 104.92
N ASN A 282 8.17 11.64 104.57
CA ASN A 282 6.96 10.95 104.11
C ASN A 282 5.98 10.64 105.25
N LEU A 283 6.44 10.56 106.50
CA LEU A 283 5.60 10.32 107.68
C LEU A 283 4.79 11.57 108.10
N LEU A 284 5.31 12.77 107.82
CA LEU A 284 4.70 14.06 108.18
C LEU A 284 3.84 14.67 107.08
N SER A 285 3.90 14.13 105.87
CA SER A 285 3.12 14.57 104.71
C SER A 285 1.79 13.83 104.63
N SER A 286 0.72 14.57 104.33
CA SER A 286 -0.60 13.98 104.08
C SER A 286 -0.64 13.25 102.73
N GLN A 287 -1.61 12.35 102.56
CA GLN A 287 -1.85 11.69 101.26
C GLN A 287 -2.17 12.71 100.15
N SER A 288 -2.82 13.83 100.49
CA SER A 288 -3.04 14.94 99.56
C SER A 288 -1.75 15.64 99.12
N ASP A 289 -0.73 15.74 99.99
CA ASP A 289 0.56 16.34 99.62
C ASP A 289 1.33 15.46 98.64
N LYS A 290 1.24 14.14 98.80
CA LYS A 290 1.81 13.15 97.88
C LYS A 290 1.14 13.25 96.50
N GLU A 291 -0.19 13.30 96.47
CA GLU A 291 -0.95 13.42 95.23
C GLU A 291 -0.70 14.75 94.52
N ALA A 292 -0.62 15.87 95.26
CA ALA A 292 -0.26 17.17 94.71
C ALA A 292 1.15 17.19 94.11
N TYR A 293 2.12 16.53 94.76
CA TYR A 293 3.49 16.40 94.21
C TYR A 293 3.52 15.59 92.91
N ILE A 294 2.88 14.41 92.91
CA ILE A 294 2.81 13.55 91.72
C ILE A 294 2.12 14.29 90.57
N GLN A 295 1.04 15.00 90.86
CA GLN A 295 0.30 15.76 89.86
C GLN A 295 1.16 16.88 89.25
N LYS A 296 1.89 17.64 90.08
CA LYS A 296 2.81 18.69 89.61
C LYS A 296 3.95 18.13 88.75
N TYR A 297 4.54 17.00 89.16
CA TYR A 297 5.62 16.33 88.43
C TYR A 297 5.14 15.85 87.05
N VAL A 298 3.95 15.26 86.98
CA VAL A 298 3.33 14.84 85.71
C VAL A 298 3.02 16.04 84.82
N GLU A 299 2.54 17.16 85.39
CA GLU A 299 2.25 18.37 84.63
C GLU A 299 3.50 19.01 84.03
N GLU A 300 4.62 19.02 84.76
CA GLU A 300 5.92 19.51 84.25
C GLU A 300 6.47 18.57 83.15
N GLY A 301 6.50 17.26 83.38
CA GLY A 301 6.97 16.29 82.37
C GLY A 301 6.09 16.23 81.11
N MET A 302 4.78 16.47 81.23
CA MET A 302 3.89 16.55 80.08
C MET A 302 4.07 17.85 79.27
N LYS A 303 4.53 18.95 79.88
CA LYS A 303 4.88 20.17 79.16
C LYS A 303 6.12 19.96 78.30
N GLU A 304 7.13 19.27 78.82
CA GLU A 304 8.34 18.92 78.05
C GLU A 304 8.03 17.97 76.89
N PHE A 305 7.17 16.98 77.11
CA PHE A 305 6.69 16.09 76.04
C PHE A 305 5.96 16.85 74.92
N ALA A 306 5.11 17.84 75.28
CA ALA A 306 4.40 18.65 74.31
C ALA A 306 5.35 19.55 73.47
N GLN A 307 6.39 20.12 74.08
CA GLN A 307 7.41 20.91 73.39
C GLN A 307 8.25 20.05 72.43
N THR A 308 8.68 18.87 72.87
CA THR A 308 9.48 17.94 72.07
C THR A 308 8.73 17.45 70.83
N ASN A 309 7.41 17.20 70.94
CA ASN A 309 6.60 16.79 69.80
C ASN A 309 6.34 17.93 68.80
N GLN A 310 6.30 19.19 69.24
CA GLN A 310 6.14 20.34 68.33
C GLN A 310 7.40 20.61 67.51
N GLU A 311 8.59 20.41 68.06
CA GLU A 311 9.87 20.58 67.35
C GLU A 311 10.18 19.44 66.35
N SER A 312 9.57 18.27 66.55
CA SER A 312 9.74 17.10 65.68
C SER A 312 8.70 16.95 64.57
N ALA A 313 7.70 17.83 64.51
CA ALA A 313 6.68 17.80 63.46
C ALA A 313 7.28 18.31 62.13
N PRO A 314 7.29 17.52 61.05
CA PRO A 314 7.70 18.02 59.75
C PRO A 314 6.75 19.15 59.32
N SER A 315 7.32 20.28 58.90
CA SER A 315 6.62 21.44 58.37
C SER A 315 5.53 20.99 57.40
N ARG A 316 4.28 21.41 57.66
CA ARG A 316 3.10 21.19 56.80
C ARG A 316 3.15 22.05 55.52
N GLU A 317 4.28 22.08 54.84
CA GLU A 317 4.38 22.66 53.51
C GLU A 317 4.71 21.55 52.53
N ILE A 318 4.14 21.65 51.33
CA ILE A 318 4.16 20.67 50.23
C ILE A 318 3.03 19.64 50.33
N ILE A 319 1.79 20.06 50.14
CA ILE A 319 0.89 19.52 49.10
C ILE A 319 -0.03 20.66 48.66
N ASP A 320 0.35 21.38 47.60
CA ASP A 320 -0.53 22.13 46.71
C ASP A 320 -0.17 21.74 45.27
#